data_AF-A0A965D9Y5-F1
#
_entry.id   AF-A0A965D9Y5-F1
#
_cell.length_a   1.000
_cell.length_b   1.000
_cell.length_c   1.000
_cell.angle_alpha   90.00
_cell.angle_beta   90.00
_cell.angle_gamma   90.00
#
_symmetry.space_group_name_H-M   'P 1'
#
loop_
_entity.id
_entity.type
_entity.pdbx_description
1 polymer ?
#
loop_
_entity_poly.entity_id
_entity_poly.type
_entity_poly.pdbx_seq_one_letter_code
_entity_poly.pdbx_strand_id
1 'polypeptide(L)'
;TSRPGPRTRTELFLAFTWMALQGFGGVLAVVQRELVERKQWLTLEEFVEDWSVSQILPGPNVVNLGLIMGNRYFGFSGGLVAMAGLLLLPLVIVLGLAVLYGQFEHLPAIQAALRGMGAVVAGLIIATGMKLIPALRKNPIGRTLGLAWVTLGFVVVALIRVPLAVSILTLGGTACVWAWLQLRRQEEVA
;
A
#
# COMPACT_ATOMS: atom_id res chain seq x y z
N THR A 1 -18.91 22.12 -16.64
CA THR A 1 -19.87 21.14 -16.07
C THR A 1 -19.51 20.94 -14.61
N SER A 2 -20.37 21.41 -13.69
CA SER A 2 -20.13 21.39 -12.24
C SER A 2 -20.15 19.96 -11.69
N ARG A 3 -18.98 19.35 -11.55
CA ARG A 3 -18.83 18.01 -10.94
C ARG A 3 -19.08 18.08 -9.43
N PRO A 4 -19.61 17.01 -8.82
CA PRO A 4 -19.73 16.94 -7.37
C PRO A 4 -18.33 16.80 -6.75
N GLY A 5 -17.83 17.86 -6.13
CA GLY A 5 -16.75 17.75 -5.14
C GLY A 5 -17.31 17.41 -3.75
N PRO A 6 -16.45 17.07 -2.77
CA PRO A 6 -16.88 16.97 -1.38
C PRO A 6 -17.58 18.27 -0.97
N ARG A 7 -18.83 18.16 -0.48
CA ARG A 7 -19.64 19.35 -0.14
C ARG A 7 -19.22 19.96 1.19
N THR A 8 -18.66 19.13 2.07
CA THR A 8 -18.24 19.52 3.41
C THR A 8 -16.91 18.87 3.79
N ARG A 9 -16.21 19.48 4.74
CA ARG A 9 -14.98 18.90 5.35
C ARG A 9 -15.28 17.55 6.02
N THR A 10 -16.46 17.39 6.61
CA THR A 10 -16.89 16.13 7.23
C THR A 10 -17.05 15.01 6.21
N GLU A 11 -17.58 15.32 5.02
CA GLU A 11 -17.70 14.33 3.96
C GLU A 11 -16.33 13.85 3.48
N LEU A 12 -15.38 14.78 3.33
CA LEU A 12 -13.98 14.46 3.01
C LEU A 12 -13.36 13.58 4.10
N PHE A 13 -13.51 13.97 5.37
CA PHE A 13 -13.03 13.21 6.52
C PHE A 13 -13.56 11.77 6.52
N LEU A 14 -14.87 11.61 6.36
CA LEU A 14 -15.53 10.30 6.38
C LEU A 14 -15.11 9.43 5.19
N ALA A 15 -14.93 10.01 4.00
CA ALA A 15 -14.45 9.27 2.83
C ALA A 15 -13.03 8.73 3.07
N PHE A 16 -12.11 9.56 3.56
CA PHE A 16 -10.74 9.12 3.88
C PHE A 16 -10.70 8.11 5.02
N THR A 17 -11.58 8.26 6.02
CA THR A 17 -11.77 7.28 7.09
C THR A 17 -12.23 5.92 6.54
N TRP A 18 -13.22 5.92 5.65
CA TRP A 18 -13.76 4.70 5.05
C TRP A 18 -12.72 3.98 4.18
N MET A 19 -11.94 4.74 3.41
CA MET A 19 -10.82 4.19 2.64
C MET A 19 -9.75 3.57 3.55
N ALA A 20 -9.43 4.20 4.69
CA ALA A 20 -8.46 3.69 5.65
C ALA A 20 -8.85 2.30 6.17
N LEU A 21 -10.13 2.09 6.45
CA LEU A 21 -10.65 0.83 6.98
C LEU A 21 -10.70 -0.32 5.96
N GLN A 22 -10.62 -0.03 4.66
CA GLN A 22 -10.76 -1.02 3.59
C GLN A 22 -9.45 -1.34 2.86
N GLY A 23 -8.33 -0.69 3.21
CA GLY A 23 -7.05 -0.79 2.48
C GLY A 23 -6.38 -2.18 2.44
N PHE A 24 -7.01 -3.24 2.93
CA PHE A 24 -6.42 -4.57 2.98
C PHE A 24 -6.32 -5.20 1.58
N GLY A 25 -5.10 -5.57 1.16
CA GLY A 25 -4.87 -6.35 -0.07
C GLY A 25 -4.93 -5.58 -1.40
N GLY A 26 -4.99 -4.25 -1.38
CA GLY A 26 -4.98 -3.44 -2.61
C GLY A 26 -5.49 -2.01 -2.43
N VAL A 27 -4.75 -1.19 -1.70
CA VAL A 27 -5.14 0.19 -1.35
C VAL A 27 -5.47 1.04 -2.58
N LEU A 28 -4.69 0.93 -3.67
CA LEU A 28 -4.94 1.66 -4.91
C LEU A 28 -6.35 1.41 -5.48
N ALA A 29 -6.76 0.14 -5.55
CA ALA A 29 -8.07 -0.23 -6.08
C ALA A 29 -9.20 0.31 -5.20
N VAL A 30 -9.02 0.30 -3.87
CA VAL A 30 -9.98 0.85 -2.91
C VAL A 30 -10.13 2.35 -3.10
N VAL A 31 -9.01 3.07 -3.18
CA VAL A 31 -9.00 4.53 -3.33
C VAL A 31 -9.57 4.95 -4.69
N GLN A 32 -9.18 4.29 -5.78
CA GLN A 32 -9.74 4.54 -7.11
C GLN A 32 -11.25 4.30 -7.13
N ARG A 33 -11.71 3.16 -6.60
CA ARG A 33 -13.13 2.83 -6.54
C ARG A 33 -13.91 3.87 -5.73
N GLU A 34 -13.38 4.31 -4.59
CA GLU A 34 -14.09 5.27 -3.76
C GLU A 34 -14.15 6.66 -4.42
N LEU A 35 -13.02 7.17 -4.91
CA LEU A 35 -12.92 8.54 -5.44
C LEU A 35 -13.48 8.70 -6.86
N VAL A 36 -13.30 7.69 -7.72
CA VAL A 36 -13.69 7.74 -9.14
C VAL A 36 -15.05 7.09 -9.37
N GLU A 37 -15.28 5.88 -8.86
CA GLU A 37 -16.51 5.13 -9.17
C GLU A 37 -17.68 5.47 -8.23
N ARG A 38 -17.46 5.47 -6.92
CA ARG A 38 -18.53 5.69 -5.93
C ARG A 38 -18.85 7.17 -5.73
N LYS A 39 -17.84 7.99 -5.43
CA LYS A 39 -18.01 9.42 -5.12
C LYS A 39 -17.98 10.30 -6.36
N GLN A 40 -17.33 9.83 -7.44
CA GLN A 40 -17.17 10.58 -8.69
C GLN A 40 -16.57 11.98 -8.50
N TRP A 41 -15.68 12.12 -7.51
CA TRP A 41 -14.97 13.38 -7.22
C TRP A 41 -13.85 13.66 -8.22
N LEU A 42 -13.26 12.59 -8.77
CA LEU A 42 -12.20 12.65 -9.77
C LEU A 42 -12.59 11.79 -10.99
N THR A 43 -12.15 12.19 -12.18
CA THR A 43 -12.10 11.25 -13.31
C THR A 43 -10.94 10.27 -13.15
N LEU A 44 -10.91 9.23 -14.01
CA LEU A 44 -9.80 8.30 -14.01
C LEU A 44 -8.48 9.02 -14.36
N GLU A 45 -8.52 9.98 -15.29
CA GLU A 45 -7.36 10.76 -15.72
C GLU A 45 -6.83 11.64 -14.59
N GLU A 46 -7.72 12.40 -13.93
CA GLU A 46 -7.37 13.26 -12.78
C GLU A 46 -6.82 12.42 -11.62
N PHE A 47 -7.43 11.25 -11.37
CA PHE A 47 -6.94 10.32 -10.36
C PHE A 47 -5.53 9.83 -10.67
N VAL A 48 -5.25 9.45 -11.91
CA VAL A 48 -3.92 8.98 -12.32
C VAL A 48 -2.89 10.09 -12.22
N GLU A 49 -3.24 11.32 -12.58
CA GLU A 49 -2.37 12.50 -12.43
C GLU A 49 -2.04 12.75 -10.96
N ASP A 50 -3.06 12.90 -10.10
CA ASP A 50 -2.86 13.16 -8.67
C ASP A 50 -2.15 11.99 -7.96
N TRP A 51 -2.43 10.75 -8.37
CA TRP A 51 -1.74 9.56 -7.86
C TRP A 51 -0.27 9.51 -8.27
N SER A 52 0.06 9.95 -9.50
CA SER A 52 1.44 10.03 -9.97
C SER A 52 2.23 11.08 -9.19
N VAL A 53 1.64 12.25 -8.93
CA VAL A 53 2.24 13.27 -8.06
C VAL A 53 2.46 12.73 -6.65
N SER A 54 1.48 12.00 -6.12
CA SER A 54 1.55 11.39 -4.78
C SER A 54 2.70 10.39 -4.61
N GLN A 55 3.12 9.72 -5.69
CA GLN A 55 4.25 8.79 -5.71
C GLN A 55 5.62 9.48 -5.75
N ILE A 56 5.68 10.72 -6.26
CA ILE A 56 6.91 11.52 -6.29
C ILE A 56 7.18 12.14 -4.92
N LEU A 57 6.11 12.47 -4.17
CA LEU A 57 6.21 13.04 -2.84
C LEU A 57 6.70 11.99 -1.82
N PRO A 58 7.61 12.36 -0.90
CA PRO A 58 8.04 11.45 0.15
C PRO A 58 6.88 11.12 1.08
N GLY A 59 6.76 9.84 1.47
CA GLY A 59 5.75 9.38 2.42
C GLY A 59 4.68 8.47 1.81
N PRO A 60 3.58 8.20 2.54
CA PRO A 60 2.55 7.29 2.09
C PRO A 60 1.67 7.91 0.99
N ASN A 61 1.57 7.23 -0.16
CA ASN A 61 0.85 7.74 -1.34
C ASN A 61 -0.59 8.22 -1.05
N VAL A 62 -1.35 7.49 -0.22
CA VAL A 62 -2.75 7.86 0.08
C VAL A 62 -2.83 9.11 0.97
N VAL A 63 -1.86 9.30 1.87
CA VAL A 63 -1.77 10.53 2.68
C VAL A 63 -1.50 11.71 1.76
N ASN A 64 -0.52 11.58 0.86
CA ASN A 64 -0.16 12.61 -0.11
C ASN A 64 -1.35 12.97 -1.01
N LEU A 65 -2.05 11.96 -1.53
CA LEU A 65 -3.27 12.15 -2.31
C LEU A 65 -4.34 12.91 -1.52
N GLY A 66 -4.53 12.54 -0.24
CA GLY A 66 -5.46 13.22 0.66
C GLY A 66 -5.10 14.67 0.93
N LEU A 67 -3.80 14.98 1.07
CA LEU A 67 -3.32 16.35 1.20
C LEU A 67 -3.57 17.17 -0.07
N ILE A 68 -3.27 16.62 -1.24
CA ILE A 68 -3.51 17.25 -2.55
C ILE A 68 -5.00 17.54 -2.73
N MET A 69 -5.86 16.53 -2.57
CA MET A 69 -7.30 16.68 -2.71
C MET A 69 -7.88 17.63 -1.68
N GLY A 70 -7.52 17.47 -0.40
CA GLY A 70 -8.01 18.32 0.66
C GLY A 70 -7.63 19.79 0.46
N ASN A 71 -6.40 20.05 -0.01
CA ASN A 71 -5.95 21.38 -0.37
C ASN A 71 -6.71 21.96 -1.57
N ARG A 72 -7.01 21.14 -2.59
CA ARG A 72 -7.79 21.55 -3.77
C ARG A 72 -9.20 22.04 -3.41
N TYR A 73 -9.90 21.38 -2.49
CA TYR A 73 -11.31 21.71 -2.18
C TYR A 73 -11.49 22.68 -1.01
N PHE A 74 -10.66 22.62 0.04
CA PHE A 74 -10.84 23.44 1.26
C PHE A 74 -9.54 24.10 1.73
N GLY A 75 -8.54 24.22 0.86
CA GLY A 75 -7.22 24.76 1.19
C GLY A 75 -6.49 23.92 2.24
N PHE A 76 -5.49 24.51 2.90
CA PHE A 76 -4.65 23.81 3.88
C PHE A 76 -5.45 23.06 4.95
N SER A 77 -6.56 23.65 5.41
CA SER A 77 -7.46 23.02 6.38
C SER A 77 -8.11 21.73 5.86
N GLY A 78 -8.41 21.63 4.58
CA GLY A 78 -8.94 20.42 3.97
C GLY A 78 -7.91 19.30 3.90
N GLY A 79 -6.65 19.64 3.61
CA GLY A 79 -5.55 18.67 3.63
C GLY A 79 -5.39 18.04 5.02
N LEU A 80 -5.38 18.86 6.06
CA LEU A 80 -5.33 18.38 7.45
C LEU A 80 -6.53 17.50 7.81
N VAL A 81 -7.73 17.86 7.35
CA VAL A 81 -8.95 17.06 7.59
C VAL A 81 -8.90 15.71 6.88
N ALA A 82 -8.44 15.65 5.63
CA ALA A 82 -8.27 14.39 4.89
C ALA A 82 -7.25 13.48 5.59
N MET A 83 -6.10 14.05 5.98
CA MET A 83 -5.07 13.33 6.73
C MET A 83 -5.60 12.83 8.09
N ALA A 84 -6.33 13.68 8.82
CA ALA A 84 -6.96 13.30 10.08
C ALA A 84 -7.97 12.16 9.90
N GLY A 85 -8.81 12.20 8.86
CA GLY A 85 -9.75 11.12 8.54
C GLY A 85 -9.04 9.80 8.26
N LEU A 86 -7.94 9.86 7.52
CA LEU A 86 -7.15 8.67 7.19
C LEU A 86 -6.46 8.05 8.42
N LEU A 87 -6.04 8.86 9.40
CA LEU A 87 -5.19 8.40 10.52
C LEU A 87 -5.93 8.22 11.85
N LEU A 88 -6.88 9.09 12.20
CA LEU A 88 -7.45 9.13 13.54
C LEU A 88 -8.22 7.86 13.88
N LEU A 89 -9.11 7.39 13.02
CA LEU A 89 -9.93 6.22 13.36
C LEU A 89 -9.10 4.93 13.44
N PRO A 90 -8.21 4.60 12.48
CA PRO A 90 -7.32 3.46 12.63
C PRO A 90 -6.46 3.54 13.89
N LEU A 91 -5.95 4.74 14.22
CA LEU A 91 -5.15 4.94 15.44
C LEU A 91 -5.98 4.65 16.69
N VAL A 92 -7.20 5.18 16.79
CA VAL A 92 -8.10 4.94 17.93
C VAL A 92 -8.43 3.46 18.06
N ILE A 93 -8.70 2.76 16.95
CA ILE A 93 -8.95 1.32 16.95
C ILE A 93 -7.74 0.55 17.47
N VAL A 94 -6.54 0.84 16.95
CA VAL A 94 -5.31 0.15 17.35
C VAL A 94 -4.98 0.41 18.82
N LEU A 95 -5.07 1.65 19.28
CA LEU A 95 -4.84 1.99 20.70
C LEU A 95 -5.89 1.37 21.61
N GLY A 96 -7.16 1.38 21.21
CA GLY A 96 -8.23 0.72 21.96
C GLY A 96 -8.00 -0.79 22.09
N LEU A 97 -7.61 -1.45 21.00
CA LEU A 97 -7.24 -2.86 21.02
C LEU A 97 -6.00 -3.13 21.87
N ALA A 98 -5.01 -2.23 21.86
CA ALA A 98 -3.82 -2.36 22.69
C ALA A 98 -4.16 -2.27 24.20
N VAL A 99 -5.02 -1.33 24.60
CA VAL A 99 -5.49 -1.22 25.99
C VAL A 99 -6.28 -2.46 26.41
N LEU A 100 -7.22 -2.92 25.56
CA LEU A 100 -7.99 -4.14 25.82
C LEU A 100 -7.07 -5.37 25.93
N TYR A 101 -6.06 -5.46 25.06
CA TYR A 101 -5.08 -6.51 25.13
C TYR A 101 -4.34 -6.50 26.48
N GLY A 102 -3.83 -5.36 26.93
CA GLY A 102 -3.13 -5.26 28.22
C GLY A 102 -4.00 -5.63 29.42
N GLN A 103 -5.33 -5.43 29.34
CA GLN A 103 -6.25 -5.83 30.40
C GLN A 103 -6.54 -7.33 30.41
N PHE A 104 -6.64 -7.96 29.24
CA PHE A 104 -7.12 -9.34 29.12
C PHE A 104 -6.08 -10.33 28.56
N GLU A 105 -4.82 -9.95 28.46
CA GLU A 105 -3.74 -10.80 27.90
C GLU A 105 -3.56 -12.14 28.62
N HIS A 106 -4.01 -12.23 29.88
CA HIS A 106 -3.99 -13.44 30.70
C HIS A 106 -5.00 -14.50 30.23
N LEU A 107 -6.02 -14.12 29.45
CA LEU A 107 -6.99 -15.07 28.91
C LEU A 107 -6.40 -15.82 27.70
N PRO A 108 -6.34 -17.17 27.74
CA PRO A 108 -5.75 -17.96 26.66
C PRO A 108 -6.48 -17.79 25.32
N ALA A 109 -7.79 -17.49 25.36
CA ALA A 109 -8.60 -17.22 24.17
C ALA A 109 -8.10 -15.98 23.39
N ILE A 110 -7.65 -14.93 24.08
CA ILE A 110 -7.18 -13.70 23.43
C ILE A 110 -5.81 -13.92 22.79
N GLN A 111 -4.91 -14.64 23.48
CA GLN A 111 -3.64 -15.04 22.88
C GLN A 111 -3.84 -15.92 21.65
N ALA A 112 -4.80 -16.86 21.71
CA ALA A 112 -5.15 -17.69 20.56
C ALA A 112 -5.73 -16.86 19.41
N ALA A 113 -6.61 -15.89 19.69
CA ALA A 113 -7.18 -15.00 18.69
C ALA A 113 -6.09 -14.16 17.99
N LEU A 114 -5.12 -13.62 18.73
CA LEU A 114 -4.00 -12.87 18.15
C LEU A 114 -3.09 -13.75 17.29
N ARG A 115 -2.78 -14.98 17.74
CA ARG A 115 -2.05 -15.95 16.90
C ARG A 115 -2.82 -16.28 15.62
N GLY A 116 -4.13 -16.48 15.73
CA GLY A 116 -5.02 -16.69 14.58
C GLY A 116 -5.00 -15.49 13.61
N MET A 117 -5.06 -14.27 14.13
CA MET A 117 -4.94 -13.05 13.33
C MET A 117 -3.60 -12.99 12.60
N GLY A 118 -2.49 -13.36 13.26
CA GLY A 118 -1.18 -13.48 12.62
C GLY A 118 -1.17 -14.47 11.46
N ALA A 119 -1.82 -15.62 11.62
CA ALA A 119 -1.97 -16.61 10.54
C ALA A 119 -2.81 -16.07 9.36
N VAL A 120 -3.90 -15.32 9.64
CA VAL A 120 -4.71 -14.66 8.60
C VAL A 120 -3.89 -13.64 7.81
N VAL A 121 -3.12 -12.79 8.51
CA VAL A 121 -2.25 -11.79 7.87
C VAL A 121 -1.20 -12.47 6.98
N ALA A 122 -0.56 -13.54 7.46
CA ALA A 122 0.37 -14.32 6.64
C ALA A 122 -0.30 -14.88 5.38
N GLY A 123 -1.51 -15.44 5.52
CA GLY A 123 -2.31 -15.92 4.39
C GLY A 123 -2.65 -14.83 3.38
N LEU A 124 -3.02 -13.63 3.83
CA LEU A 124 -3.30 -12.48 2.96
C LEU A 124 -2.06 -12.01 2.21
N ILE A 125 -0.89 -12.00 2.85
CA ILE A 125 0.39 -11.66 2.20
C ILE A 125 0.70 -12.68 1.09
N ILE A 126 0.57 -13.98 1.40
CA ILE A 126 0.76 -15.05 0.41
C ILE A 126 -0.22 -14.89 -0.75
N ALA A 127 -1.51 -14.69 -0.47
CA ALA A 127 -2.53 -14.50 -1.49
C ALA A 127 -2.25 -13.29 -2.39
N THR A 128 -1.77 -12.19 -1.80
CA THR A 128 -1.37 -10.99 -2.54
C THR A 128 -0.16 -11.28 -3.43
N GLY A 129 0.86 -11.98 -2.91
CA GLY A 129 2.01 -12.42 -3.68
C GLY A 129 1.59 -13.31 -4.86
N MET A 130 0.69 -14.27 -4.64
CA MET A 130 0.14 -15.14 -5.69
C MET A 130 -0.61 -14.34 -6.75
N LYS A 131 -1.39 -13.33 -6.34
CA LYS A 131 -2.12 -12.43 -7.26
C LYS A 131 -1.18 -11.64 -8.16
N LEU A 132 0.05 -11.36 -7.72
CA LEU A 132 1.06 -10.64 -8.49
C LEU A 132 1.87 -11.53 -9.46
N ILE A 133 1.89 -12.86 -9.28
CA ILE A 133 2.64 -13.80 -10.13
C ILE A 133 2.38 -13.61 -11.64
N PRO A 134 1.13 -13.42 -12.12
CA PRO A 134 0.88 -13.21 -13.54
C PRO A 134 1.57 -11.97 -14.11
N ALA A 135 1.70 -10.89 -13.32
CA ALA A 135 2.39 -9.67 -13.75
C ALA A 135 3.89 -9.91 -13.97
N LEU A 136 4.50 -10.83 -13.22
CA LEU A 136 5.91 -11.20 -13.38
C LEU A 136 6.20 -12.01 -14.65
N ARG A 137 5.19 -12.59 -15.32
CA ARG A 137 5.40 -13.40 -16.54
C ARG A 137 5.95 -12.60 -17.71
N LYS A 138 5.73 -11.28 -17.72
CA LYS A 138 6.22 -10.35 -18.76
C LYS A 138 7.61 -9.78 -18.43
N ASN A 139 8.25 -10.24 -17.34
CA ASN A 139 9.52 -9.68 -16.89
C ASN A 139 10.67 -10.12 -17.84
N PRO A 140 11.48 -9.17 -18.35
CA PRO A 140 12.59 -9.43 -19.28
C PRO A 140 13.68 -10.37 -18.73
N ILE A 141 13.79 -10.54 -17.41
CA ILE A 141 14.81 -11.37 -16.76
C ILE A 141 14.60 -12.89 -17.04
N GLY A 142 13.39 -13.28 -17.45
CA GLY A 142 13.04 -14.68 -17.70
C GLY A 142 12.64 -15.46 -16.44
N ARG A 143 11.79 -16.48 -16.61
CA ARG A 143 11.10 -17.18 -15.51
C ARG A 143 12.06 -17.93 -14.57
N THR A 144 13.12 -18.53 -15.12
CA THR A 144 14.10 -19.34 -14.37
C THR A 144 14.98 -18.48 -13.46
N LEU A 145 15.54 -17.39 -14.01
CA LEU A 145 16.34 -16.44 -13.25
C LEU A 145 15.51 -15.66 -12.23
N GLY A 146 14.26 -15.32 -12.56
CA GLY A 146 13.34 -14.71 -11.60
C GLY A 146 13.07 -15.62 -10.39
N LEU A 147 12.85 -16.92 -10.62
CA LEU A 147 12.71 -17.91 -9.55
C LEU A 147 13.98 -18.03 -8.70
N ALA A 148 15.17 -17.98 -9.31
CA ALA A 148 16.44 -18.01 -8.58
C ALA A 148 16.62 -16.80 -7.66
N TRP A 149 16.21 -15.60 -8.09
CA TRP A 149 16.24 -14.41 -7.24
C TRP A 149 15.23 -14.50 -6.08
N VAL A 150 14.03 -15.05 -6.33
CA VAL A 150 13.04 -15.28 -5.26
C VAL A 150 13.55 -16.27 -4.22
N THR A 151 14.13 -17.39 -4.65
CA THR A 151 14.66 -18.39 -3.73
C THR A 151 15.86 -17.87 -2.95
N LEU A 152 16.78 -17.15 -3.61
CA LEU A 152 17.92 -16.52 -2.95
C LEU A 152 17.49 -15.49 -1.91
N GLY A 153 16.54 -14.62 -2.26
CA GLY A 153 15.95 -13.65 -1.33
C GLY A 153 15.30 -14.33 -0.12
N PHE A 154 14.55 -15.40 -0.35
CA PHE A 154 13.94 -16.19 0.72
C PHE A 154 15.00 -16.80 1.65
N VAL A 155 16.05 -17.41 1.12
CA VAL A 155 17.13 -18.01 1.92
C VAL A 155 17.83 -16.95 2.78
N VAL A 156 18.22 -15.82 2.18
CA VAL A 156 18.95 -14.77 2.89
C VAL A 156 18.11 -14.13 4.00
N VAL A 157 16.82 -13.90 3.76
CA VAL A 157 15.94 -13.26 4.75
C VAL A 157 15.40 -14.26 5.77
N ALA A 158 14.92 -15.44 5.36
CA ALA A 158 14.23 -16.38 6.24
C ALA A 158 15.19 -17.31 7.00
N LEU A 159 16.29 -17.77 6.38
CA LEU A 159 17.24 -18.71 7.00
C LEU A 159 18.43 -17.98 7.62
N ILE A 160 19.06 -17.08 6.87
CA ILE A 160 20.28 -16.37 7.32
C ILE A 160 19.91 -15.16 8.22
N ARG A 161 18.65 -14.71 8.19
CA ARG A 161 18.11 -13.59 9.00
C ARG A 161 18.93 -12.31 8.86
N VAL A 162 19.46 -12.08 7.66
CA VAL A 162 20.17 -10.83 7.35
C VAL A 162 19.19 -9.66 7.48
N PRO A 163 19.61 -8.50 8.03
CA PRO A 163 18.74 -7.34 8.11
C PRO A 163 18.16 -6.96 6.74
N LEU A 164 16.84 -6.72 6.71
CA LEU A 164 16.08 -6.39 5.49
C LEU A 164 16.73 -5.25 4.68
N ALA A 165 17.24 -4.22 5.35
CA ALA A 165 17.92 -3.11 4.69
C ALA A 165 19.14 -3.58 3.88
N VAL A 166 19.96 -4.46 4.46
CA VAL A 166 21.15 -5.01 3.80
C VAL A 166 20.74 -5.92 2.64
N SER A 167 19.73 -6.77 2.83
CA SER A 167 19.21 -7.64 1.77
C SER A 167 18.66 -6.84 0.58
N ILE A 168 17.92 -5.75 0.83
CA ILE A 168 17.40 -4.88 -0.24
C ILE A 168 18.54 -4.16 -0.97
N LEU A 169 19.52 -3.60 -0.24
CA LEU A 169 20.64 -2.89 -0.87
C LEU A 169 21.53 -3.80 -1.72
N THR A 170 21.79 -5.01 -1.24
CA THR A 170 22.66 -5.98 -1.93
C THR A 170 21.92 -6.76 -3.00
N LEU A 171 21.00 -7.64 -2.61
CA LEU A 171 20.26 -8.50 -3.55
C LEU A 171 19.33 -7.68 -4.43
N GLY A 172 18.61 -6.71 -3.86
CA GLY A 172 17.75 -5.83 -4.64
C GLY A 172 18.57 -4.97 -5.62
N GLY A 173 19.67 -4.36 -5.16
CA GLY A 173 20.57 -3.58 -6.00
C GLY A 173 21.15 -4.39 -7.17
N THR A 174 21.72 -5.57 -6.88
CA THR A 174 22.29 -6.47 -7.91
C THR A 174 21.23 -6.98 -8.88
N ALA A 175 20.03 -7.34 -8.41
CA ALA A 175 18.92 -7.77 -9.26
C ALA A 175 18.45 -6.62 -10.18
N CYS A 176 18.35 -5.39 -9.66
CA CYS A 176 17.98 -4.21 -10.47
C CYS A 176 19.02 -3.89 -11.54
N VAL A 177 20.32 -3.91 -11.19
CA VAL A 177 21.40 -3.69 -12.16
C VAL A 177 21.38 -4.77 -13.25
N TRP A 178 21.19 -6.03 -12.88
CA TRP A 178 21.11 -7.13 -13.84
C TRP A 178 19.89 -7.00 -14.76
N ALA A 179 18.74 -6.60 -14.21
CA ALA A 179 17.52 -6.34 -14.99
C ALA A 179 17.74 -5.22 -16.01
N TRP A 180 18.40 -4.14 -15.59
CA TRP A 180 18.72 -2.99 -16.44
C TRP A 180 19.68 -3.36 -17.57
N LEU A 181 20.71 -4.16 -17.30
CA LEU A 181 21.64 -4.64 -18.32
C LEU A 181 20.95 -5.55 -19.35
N GLN A 182 19.99 -6.39 -18.92
CA GLN A 182 19.22 -7.21 -19.84
C GLN A 182 18.25 -6.39 -20.70
N LEU A 183 17.60 -5.39 -20.12
CA LEU A 183 16.74 -4.46 -20.86
C LEU A 183 17.53 -3.72 -21.95
N ARG A 184 18.71 -3.18 -21.62
CA ARG A 184 19.60 -2.54 -22.60
C ARG A 184 20.00 -3.48 -23.74
N ARG A 185 20.33 -4.74 -23.43
CA ARG A 185 20.68 -5.74 -24.44
C ARG A 185 19.52 -6.07 -25.38
N GLN A 186 18.27 -5.95 -24.95
CA GLN A 186 17.11 -6.17 -25.81
C GLN A 186 16.79 -4.95 -26.67
N GLU A 187 17.05 -3.74 -26.18
CA GLU A 187 16.93 -2.50 -26.97
C GLU A 187 17.99 -2.39 -28.07
N GLU A 188 19.20 -2.91 -27.85
CA GLU A 188 20.28 -2.92 -28.87
C GLU A 188 20.08 -3.96 -29.99
N VAL A 189 19.21 -4.94 -29.78
CA VAL A 189 18.96 -6.06 -30.72
C VAL A 189 17.65 -5.86 -31.51
N ALA A 190 16.80 -4.90 -31.12
CA ALA A 190 15.55 -4.53 -31.78
C ALA A 190 15.73 -3.41 -32.80
#